data_AF-A0A7W1RP01-F1
#
_entry.id   AF-A0A7W1RP01-F1
#
_cell.length_a   1.000
_cell.length_b   1.000
_cell.length_c   1.000
_cell.angle_alpha   90.00
_cell.angle_beta   90.00
_cell.angle_gamma   90.00
#
_symmetry.space_group_name_H-M   'P 1'
#
loop_
_entity.id
_entity.type
_entity.pdbx_description
1 polymer ?
#
loop_
_entity_poly.entity_id
_entity_poly.type
_entity_poly.pdbx_seq_one_letter_code
_entity_poly.pdbx_strand_id
1 'polypeptide(L)'
;VIFASEDIGLADAEALPLAIATQHAVEFLGTPEARIPLAHAVCYMCRAPKNREAYDSLGAASAAIEAEKTQRVPERLKNKHFPVHPER
;
A
#
# COMPACT_ATOMS: atom_id res chain seq x y z
N VAL A 1 -3.96 9.65 0.72
CA VAL A 1 -2.92 8.60 0.69
C VAL A 1 -3.55 7.21 0.68
N ILE A 2 -4.33 6.82 1.71
CA ILE A 2 -5.00 5.49 1.75
C ILE A 2 -5.80 5.19 0.48
N PHE A 3 -6.70 6.08 0.06
CA PHE A 3 -7.51 5.89 -1.15
C PHE A 3 -6.68 5.60 -2.42
N ALA A 4 -5.49 6.21 -2.55
CA ALA A 4 -4.62 5.97 -3.68
C ALA A 4 -4.03 4.54 -3.67
N SER A 5 -3.68 4.02 -2.50
CA SER A 5 -3.16 2.65 -2.38
C SER A 5 -4.25 1.58 -2.37
N GLU A 6 -5.41 1.89 -1.79
CA GLU A 6 -6.52 0.94 -1.62
C GLU A 6 -7.36 0.79 -2.90
N ASP A 7 -7.90 1.90 -3.42
CA ASP A 7 -8.93 1.87 -4.46
C ASP A 7 -8.37 2.10 -5.87
N ILE A 8 -7.21 2.76 -5.99
CA ILE A 8 -6.52 2.95 -7.27
C ILE A 8 -5.45 1.86 -7.44
N GLY A 9 -4.58 1.70 -6.43
CA GLY A 9 -3.65 0.58 -6.33
C GLY A 9 -2.74 0.45 -7.54
N LEU A 10 -2.63 -0.78 -8.06
CA LEU A 10 -1.75 -1.09 -9.20
C LEU A 10 -2.28 -0.58 -10.55
N ALA A 11 -3.51 -0.07 -10.61
CA ALA A 11 -4.06 0.44 -11.87
C ALA A 11 -3.40 1.75 -12.31
N ASP A 12 -2.90 2.54 -11.35
CA ASP A 12 -2.20 3.80 -11.63
C ASP A 12 -1.23 4.11 -10.48
N ALA A 13 0.05 3.81 -10.72
CA ALA A 13 1.12 3.98 -9.75
C ALA A 13 1.43 5.45 -9.41
N GLU A 14 0.98 6.41 -10.22
CA GLU A 14 1.22 7.85 -9.97
C GLU A 14 0.27 8.43 -8.90
N ALA A 15 -0.84 7.75 -8.61
CA ALA A 15 -1.83 8.21 -7.65
C ALA A 15 -1.26 8.33 -6.23
N LEU A 16 -0.40 7.40 -5.80
CA LEU A 16 0.20 7.41 -4.46
C LEU A 16 1.23 8.54 -4.29
N PRO A 17 2.24 8.70 -5.17
CA PRO A 17 3.12 9.87 -5.16
C PRO A 17 2.36 11.20 -5.19
N LEU A 18 1.32 11.32 -6.03
CA LEU A 18 0.49 12.53 -6.08
C LEU A 18 -0.21 12.79 -4.73
N ALA A 19 -0.73 11.75 -4.08
CA ALA A 19 -1.36 11.87 -2.76
C ALA A 19 -0.37 12.36 -1.69
N ILE A 20 0.87 11.86 -1.71
CA ILE A 20 1.93 12.26 -0.78
C ILE A 20 2.33 13.71 -1.03
N ALA A 21 2.56 14.08 -2.29
CA ALA A 21 2.86 15.46 -2.68
C ALA A 21 1.73 16.42 -2.26
N THR A 22 0.47 15.98 -2.39
CA THR A 22 -0.69 16.75 -1.95
C THR A 22 -0.72 16.93 -0.44
N GLN A 23 -0.44 15.89 0.34
CA GLN A 23 -0.34 16.00 1.80
C GLN A 23 0.74 17.01 2.21
N HIS A 24 1.94 16.93 1.62
CA HIS A 24 3.01 17.89 1.90
C HIS A 24 2.60 19.33 1.53
N ALA A 25 1.92 19.51 0.38
CA ALA A 25 1.43 20.83 -0.03
C ALA A 25 0.38 21.39 0.95
N VAL A 26 -0.51 20.54 1.47
CA VAL A 26 -1.53 20.92 2.45
C VAL A 26 -0.88 21.39 3.76
N GLU A 27 0.10 20.64 4.25
CA GLU A 27 0.84 21.00 5.47
C GLU A 27 1.63 22.29 5.32
N PHE A 28 2.25 22.49 4.15
CA PHE A 28 3.06 23.67 3.88
C PHE A 28 2.21 24.94 3.70
N LEU A 29 1.10 24.85 2.97
CA LEU A 29 0.26 26.01 2.62
C LEU A 29 -0.71 26.40 3.75
N GLY A 30 -1.28 25.41 4.44
CA GLY A 30 -2.39 25.64 5.36
C GLY A 30 -3.67 26.13 4.66
N THR A 31 -4.72 26.36 5.43
CA THR A 31 -6.01 26.85 4.92
C THR A 31 -6.08 28.38 4.91
N PRO A 32 -6.74 29.00 3.92
CA PRO A 32 -7.65 28.39 2.94
C PRO A 32 -7.02 27.82 1.66
N GLU A 33 -5.76 28.12 1.34
CA GLU A 33 -5.12 27.77 0.06
C GLU A 33 -4.97 26.26 -0.17
N ALA A 34 -4.76 25.47 0.88
CA ALA A 34 -4.63 24.01 0.84
C ALA A 34 -5.83 23.29 0.19
N ARG A 35 -7.00 23.92 0.09
CA ARG A 35 -8.18 23.35 -0.59
C ARG A 35 -7.94 23.10 -2.09
N ILE A 36 -7.03 23.85 -2.72
CA ILE A 36 -6.75 23.77 -4.15
C ILE A 36 -6.01 22.46 -4.50
N PRO A 37 -4.84 22.15 -3.91
CA PRO A 37 -4.17 20.87 -4.17
C PRO A 37 -5.01 19.66 -3.71
N LEU A 38 -5.79 19.78 -2.63
CA LEU A 38 -6.74 18.75 -2.21
C LEU A 38 -7.78 18.47 -3.31
N ALA A 39 -8.41 19.51 -3.85
CA ALA A 39 -9.40 19.36 -4.91
C ALA A 39 -8.79 18.73 -6.17
N HIS A 40 -7.57 19.11 -6.54
CA HIS A 40 -6.84 18.52 -7.66
C HIS A 40 -6.64 17.02 -7.46
N ALA A 41 -6.10 16.60 -6.31
CA ALA A 41 -5.85 15.19 -6.02
C ALA A 41 -7.14 14.37 -6.00
N VAL A 42 -8.23 14.89 -5.40
CA VAL A 42 -9.53 14.21 -5.37
C VAL A 42 -10.07 14.01 -6.79
N CYS A 43 -10.09 15.06 -7.63
CA CYS A 43 -10.55 14.96 -9.01
C CYS A 43 -9.73 13.97 -9.84
N TYR A 44 -8.41 13.97 -9.68
CA TYR A 44 -7.52 12.98 -10.29
C TYR A 44 -7.94 11.56 -9.88
N MET A 45 -8.01 11.32 -8.57
CA MET A 45 -8.31 10.02 -7.99
C MET A 45 -9.70 9.50 -8.39
N CYS A 46 -10.70 10.38 -8.50
CA CYS A 46 -12.03 10.00 -9.00
C CYS A 46 -11.97 9.46 -10.45
N ARG A 47 -11.11 10.03 -11.30
CA ARG A 47 -10.99 9.68 -12.72
C ARG A 47 -10.01 8.55 -13.02
N ALA A 48 -9.10 8.25 -12.09
CA ALA A 48 -8.13 7.18 -12.23
C ALA A 48 -8.81 5.80 -12.36
N PRO A 49 -8.22 4.84 -13.09
CA PRO A 49 -8.68 3.46 -13.07
C PRO A 49 -8.57 2.88 -11.65
N LYS A 50 -9.46 1.93 -11.30
CA LYS A 50 -9.57 1.39 -9.94
C LYS A 50 -9.09 -0.06 -9.89
N ASN A 51 -8.26 -0.40 -8.90
CA ASN A 51 -7.81 -1.76 -8.64
C ASN A 51 -7.49 -1.92 -7.14
N ARG A 52 -8.19 -2.85 -6.49
CA ARG A 52 -8.06 -3.17 -5.05
C ARG A 52 -7.26 -4.45 -4.77
N GLU A 53 -6.67 -5.07 -5.79
CA GLU A 53 -5.97 -6.36 -5.73
C GLU A 53 -4.89 -6.38 -4.64
N ALA A 54 -4.07 -5.34 -4.53
CA ALA A 54 -3.01 -5.27 -3.52
C ALA A 54 -3.59 -5.26 -2.09
N TYR A 55 -4.66 -4.50 -1.86
CA TYR A 55 -5.34 -4.42 -0.58
C TYR A 55 -6.03 -5.74 -0.22
N ASP A 56 -6.80 -6.29 -1.17
CA ASP A 56 -7.52 -7.55 -0.97
C ASP A 56 -6.56 -8.72 -0.76
N SER A 57 -5.45 -8.77 -1.50
CA SER A 57 -4.41 -9.80 -1.36
C SER A 57 -3.71 -9.74 -0.01
N LEU A 58 -3.44 -8.53 0.49
CA LEU A 58 -2.90 -8.35 1.83
C LEU A 58 -3.88 -8.88 2.89
N GLY A 59 -5.16 -8.52 2.78
CA GLY A 59 -6.21 -9.01 3.68
C GLY A 59 -6.34 -10.53 3.67
N ALA A 60 -6.33 -11.15 2.48
CA ALA A 60 -6.37 -12.60 2.34
C ALA A 60 -5.14 -13.28 2.95
N ALA A 61 -3.94 -12.74 2.73
CA ALA A 61 -2.70 -13.25 3.31
C ALA A 61 -2.71 -13.15 4.84
N SER A 62 -3.13 -12.01 5.40
CA SER A 62 -3.29 -11.83 6.85
C SER A 62 -4.27 -12.84 7.45
N ALA A 63 -5.44 -13.02 6.82
CA ALA A 63 -6.42 -14.00 7.29
C ALA A 63 -5.90 -15.45 7.27
N ALA A 64 -5.09 -15.81 6.26
CA ALA A 64 -4.48 -17.13 6.18
C ALA A 64 -3.45 -17.37 7.32
N ILE A 65 -2.69 -16.33 7.70
CA ILE A 65 -1.75 -16.38 8.82
C ILE A 65 -2.49 -16.57 10.14
N GLU A 66 -3.53 -15.77 10.41
CA GLU A 66 -4.34 -15.87 11.63
C GLU A 66 -5.06 -17.21 11.76
N ALA A 67 -5.43 -17.83 10.64
CA ALA A 67 -6.02 -19.16 10.60
C ALA A 67 -4.98 -20.30 10.70
N GLU A 68 -3.72 -19.99 10.99
CA GLU A 68 -2.58 -20.91 11.05
C GLU A 68 -2.36 -21.72 9.75
N LYS A 69 -2.87 -21.24 8.60
CA LYS A 69 -2.71 -21.89 7.28
C LYS A 69 -1.39 -21.50 6.63
N THR A 70 -0.29 -21.64 7.36
CA THR A 70 1.06 -21.29 6.89
C THR A 70 1.87 -22.54 6.54
N GLN A 71 2.91 -22.36 5.73
CA GLN A 71 3.84 -23.43 5.37
C GLN A 71 5.24 -23.07 5.85
N ARG A 72 6.05 -24.08 6.16
CA ARG A 72 7.47 -23.87 6.50
C ARG A 72 8.19 -23.25 5.30
N VAL A 73 9.07 -22.28 5.58
CA VAL A 73 9.89 -21.65 4.54
C VAL A 73 10.74 -22.72 3.83
N PRO A 74 10.65 -22.85 2.49
CA PRO A 74 11.47 -23.80 1.73
C PRO A 74 12.97 -23.59 1.95
N GLU A 75 13.75 -24.66 2.07
CA GLU A 75 15.20 -24.58 2.37
C GLU A 75 15.96 -23.64 1.42
N ARG A 76 15.62 -23.63 0.13
CA ARG A 76 16.27 -22.76 -0.87
C ARG A 76 16.06 -21.25 -0.66
N LEU A 77 15.01 -20.87 0.08
CA LEU A 77 14.67 -19.48 0.41
C LEU A 77 15.19 -19.06 1.78
N LYS A 78 15.73 -19.98 2.58
CA LYS A 78 16.29 -19.67 3.89
C LYS A 78 17.63 -18.96 3.76
N ASN A 79 17.93 -18.12 4.73
CA ASN A 79 19.21 -17.43 4.81
C ASN A 79 20.34 -18.45 5.03
N LYS A 80 21.33 -18.49 4.13
CA LYS A 80 22.47 -19.44 4.18
C LYS A 80 23.53 -19.07 5.23
N HIS A 81 23.56 -17.81 5.67
CA HIS A 81 24.54 -17.31 6.64
C HIS A 81 24.12 -17.55 8.09
N PHE A 82 22.88 -17.97 8.33
CA PHE A 82 22.40 -18.35 9.64
C PHE A 82 22.09 -19.85 9.64
N PRO A 83 22.83 -20.68 10.40
CA PRO A 83 22.44 -22.07 10.59
C PRO A 83 21.10 -22.09 11.32
N VAL A 84 20.06 -22.57 10.63
CA VAL A 84 18.78 -22.86 11.28
C VAL A 84 19.06 -23.96 12.29
N HIS A 85 18.83 -23.70 13.57
CA HIS A 85 19.07 -24.67 14.64
C HIS A 85 18.44 -26.03 14.26
N PRO A 86 19.24 -27.12 14.22
CA PRO A 86 18.77 -28.42 13.75
C PRO A 86 17.87 -29.16 14.75
N GLU A 87 17.64 -28.60 15.95
CA GLU A 87 16.89 -29.24 17.03
C GLU A 87 15.73 -28.36 17.52
N ARG A 88 14.69 -28.18 16.69
CA ARG A 88 13.29 -27.94 17.11
C ARG A 88 12.33 -28.42 16.03
#